data_AF-A0A1J4SLH2-F1
#
_entry.id   AF-A0A1J4SLH2-F1
#
_cell.length_a   1.000
_cell.length_b   1.000
_cell.length_c   1.000
_cell.angle_alpha   90.00
_cell.angle_beta   90.00
_cell.angle_gamma   90.00
#
_symmetry.space_group_name_H-M   'P 1'
#
loop_
_entity.id
_entity.type
_entity.pdbx_description
1 polymer ?
#
loop_
_entity_poly.entity_id
_entity_poly.type
_entity_poly.pdbx_seq_one_letter_code
_entity_poly.pdbx_strand_id
1 'polypeptide(L)'
;MDPRIIELKRRARKLATARPQSAFALDCAEELGHASTLFFEHPLLQRLQGDALGYVNEPSGIGVEHAKRVAIDAAALTLAEPTGLEPEERRRLAVLAEMAGLLHDAMRFEDDHAALGADLCLRILRGYPISSEERLYIAQAVALHETALPLAEEGPEPAQILAAVVHDADRFRFGPDILPTTLWELCDCDEGTLEEIARIFPEGPRRAESLRESFRTEQGRRYGPPLLTEGIAMAPEYVRLIEELLAQPDPSNT
;
A
#
# COMPACT_ATOMS: atom_id res chain seq x y z
N MET A 1 -20.85 14.01 -1.86
CA MET A 1 -19.44 14.33 -1.55
C MET A 1 -19.26 15.83 -1.65
N ASP A 2 -18.79 16.47 -0.58
CA ASP A 2 -18.49 17.90 -0.52
C ASP A 2 -17.55 18.30 -1.70
N PRO A 3 -17.91 19.30 -2.53
CA PRO A 3 -17.09 19.70 -3.67
C PRO A 3 -15.71 20.24 -3.25
N ARG A 4 -15.56 20.72 -2.02
CA ARG A 4 -14.26 21.13 -1.46
C ARG A 4 -13.32 19.92 -1.30
N ILE A 5 -13.85 18.74 -0.95
CA ILE A 5 -13.08 17.48 -0.86
C ILE A 5 -12.64 17.01 -2.24
N ILE A 6 -13.50 17.14 -3.27
CA ILE A 6 -13.12 16.86 -4.67
C ILE A 6 -11.94 17.76 -5.07
N GLU A 7 -12.02 19.04 -4.74
CA GLU A 7 -10.98 20.01 -5.04
C GLU A 7 -9.67 19.73 -4.27
N LEU A 8 -9.76 19.34 -2.99
CA LEU A 8 -8.62 18.89 -2.19
C LEU A 8 -7.91 17.73 -2.88
N LYS A 9 -8.64 16.64 -3.21
CA LYS A 9 -8.09 15.45 -3.87
C LYS A 9 -7.42 15.84 -5.20
N ARG A 10 -8.03 16.73 -5.98
CA ARG A 10 -7.48 17.24 -7.26
C ARG A 10 -6.18 18.03 -7.07
N ARG A 11 -6.16 19.01 -6.15
CA ARG A 11 -4.97 19.84 -5.89
C ARG A 11 -3.84 19.02 -5.30
N ALA A 12 -4.18 18.10 -4.39
CA ALA A 12 -3.21 17.21 -3.79
C ALA A 12 -2.55 16.28 -4.80
N ARG A 13 -3.33 15.74 -5.75
CA ARG A 13 -2.77 14.96 -6.87
C ARG A 13 -1.80 15.78 -7.72
N LYS A 14 -2.06 17.05 -7.96
CA LYS A 14 -1.14 17.92 -8.72
C LYS A 14 0.18 18.13 -7.99
N LEU A 15 0.13 18.43 -6.69
CA LEU A 15 1.33 18.54 -5.84
C LEU A 15 2.13 17.24 -5.87
N ALA A 16 1.40 16.12 -5.72
CA ALA A 16 1.98 14.79 -5.80
C ALA A 16 2.66 14.49 -7.14
N THR A 17 2.11 14.93 -8.27
CA THR A 17 2.71 14.67 -9.59
C THR A 17 3.84 15.62 -9.96
N ALA A 18 3.93 16.80 -9.33
CA ALA A 18 4.96 17.79 -9.65
C ALA A 18 6.30 17.50 -8.96
N ARG A 19 6.34 16.51 -8.06
CA ARG A 19 7.52 16.18 -7.28
C ARG A 19 8.58 15.46 -8.13
N PRO A 20 9.87 15.57 -7.75
CA PRO A 20 10.90 14.68 -8.26
C PRO A 20 10.58 13.22 -7.96
N GLN A 21 11.00 12.31 -8.83
CA GLN A 21 10.89 10.88 -8.54
C GLN A 21 11.72 10.52 -7.30
N SER A 22 11.18 9.62 -6.48
CA SER A 22 11.87 9.12 -5.28
C SER A 22 13.10 8.30 -5.67
N ALA A 23 14.03 8.14 -4.72
CA ALA A 23 15.21 7.29 -4.94
C ALA A 23 14.82 5.84 -5.30
N PHE A 24 13.75 5.30 -4.69
CA PHE A 24 13.22 3.97 -5.03
C PHE A 24 12.75 3.90 -6.48
N ALA A 25 12.01 4.90 -6.95
CA ALA A 25 11.51 4.94 -8.32
C ALA A 25 12.63 5.05 -9.37
N LEU A 26 13.77 5.65 -9.00
CA LEU A 26 14.93 5.82 -9.87
C LEU A 26 15.85 4.59 -9.86
N ASP A 27 16.22 4.13 -8.66
CA ASP A 27 17.17 3.02 -8.49
C ASP A 27 16.55 1.67 -8.88
N CYS A 28 15.25 1.47 -8.64
CA CYS A 28 14.52 0.23 -8.92
C CYS A 28 13.60 0.34 -10.15
N ALA A 29 13.96 1.19 -11.12
CA ALA A 29 13.12 1.46 -12.28
C ALA A 29 12.88 0.21 -13.15
N GLU A 30 13.87 -0.67 -13.27
CA GLU A 30 13.75 -1.91 -14.04
C GLU A 30 12.81 -2.91 -13.35
N GLU A 31 12.94 -3.06 -12.03
CA GLU A 31 12.12 -3.93 -11.20
C GLU A 31 10.67 -3.45 -11.15
N LEU A 32 10.46 -2.14 -10.99
CA LEU A 32 9.12 -1.52 -11.05
C LEU A 32 8.48 -1.68 -12.43
N GLY A 33 9.27 -1.56 -13.51
CA GLY A 33 8.79 -1.81 -14.87
C GLY A 33 8.35 -3.26 -15.07
N HIS A 34 9.13 -4.22 -14.57
CA HIS A 34 8.78 -5.63 -14.62
C HIS A 34 7.56 -5.96 -13.75
N ALA A 35 7.52 -5.49 -12.50
CA ALA A 35 6.39 -5.67 -11.60
C ALA A 35 5.09 -5.10 -12.21
N SER A 36 5.12 -3.87 -12.69
CA SER A 36 3.96 -3.26 -13.39
C SER A 36 3.50 -4.11 -14.58
N THR A 37 4.43 -4.62 -15.39
CA THR A 37 4.09 -5.50 -16.53
C THR A 37 3.45 -6.80 -16.05
N LEU A 38 4.00 -7.43 -15.01
CA LEU A 38 3.42 -8.62 -14.39
C LEU A 38 2.00 -8.35 -13.89
N PHE A 39 1.80 -7.25 -13.15
CA PHE A 39 0.49 -6.87 -12.63
C PHE A 39 -0.59 -6.83 -13.71
N PHE A 40 -0.30 -6.18 -14.84
CA PHE A 40 -1.29 -5.96 -15.89
C PHE A 40 -1.42 -7.10 -16.90
N GLU A 41 -0.37 -7.90 -17.10
CA GLU A 41 -0.32 -8.89 -18.18
C GLU A 41 -0.29 -10.34 -17.70
N HIS A 42 0.12 -10.61 -16.46
CA HIS A 42 0.21 -11.97 -15.96
C HIS A 42 -1.18 -12.57 -15.73
N PRO A 43 -1.53 -13.75 -16.32
CA PRO A 43 -2.89 -14.29 -16.26
C PRO A 43 -3.43 -14.53 -14.84
N LEU A 44 -2.56 -14.90 -13.88
CA LEU A 44 -2.99 -15.07 -12.49
C LEU A 44 -3.39 -13.75 -11.84
N LEU A 45 -2.70 -12.66 -12.17
CA LEU A 45 -2.94 -11.36 -11.57
C LEU A 45 -4.15 -10.68 -12.21
N GLN A 46 -4.34 -10.82 -13.52
CA GLN A 46 -5.57 -10.38 -14.17
C GLN A 46 -6.81 -11.07 -13.58
N ARG A 47 -6.73 -12.39 -13.36
CA ARG A 47 -7.80 -13.12 -12.68
C ARG A 47 -8.00 -12.60 -11.25
N LEU A 48 -6.92 -12.43 -10.49
CA LEU A 48 -7.02 -11.99 -9.10
C LEU A 48 -7.55 -10.56 -8.96
N GLN A 49 -7.26 -9.66 -9.89
CA GLN A 49 -7.88 -8.33 -9.93
C GLN A 49 -9.40 -8.42 -10.00
N GLY A 50 -9.94 -9.32 -10.82
CA GLY A 50 -11.38 -9.57 -10.89
C GLY A 50 -11.94 -10.18 -9.60
N ASP A 51 -11.27 -11.20 -9.06
CA ASP A 51 -11.72 -11.92 -7.85
C ASP A 51 -11.59 -11.06 -6.57
N ALA A 52 -10.61 -10.15 -6.52
CA ALA A 52 -10.36 -9.25 -5.38
C ALA A 52 -11.25 -8.00 -5.39
N LEU A 53 -11.74 -7.56 -6.56
CA LEU A 53 -12.43 -6.28 -6.72
C LEU A 53 -13.59 -6.11 -5.73
N GLY A 54 -14.37 -7.16 -5.47
CA GLY A 54 -15.50 -7.09 -4.54
C GLY A 54 -15.11 -6.81 -3.07
N TYR A 55 -13.84 -6.93 -2.73
CA TYR A 55 -13.32 -6.79 -1.36
C TYR A 55 -12.52 -5.50 -1.17
N VAL A 56 -11.83 -5.02 -2.21
CA VAL A 56 -11.00 -3.79 -2.15
C VAL A 56 -11.68 -2.56 -2.77
N ASN A 57 -12.84 -2.73 -3.40
CA ASN A 57 -13.54 -1.65 -4.08
C ASN A 57 -14.53 -0.94 -3.15
N GLU A 58 -14.09 0.18 -2.58
CA GLU A 58 -14.99 1.14 -1.93
C GLU A 58 -15.31 2.35 -2.84
N PRO A 59 -16.37 3.14 -2.55
CA PRO A 59 -16.81 4.24 -3.40
C PRO A 59 -15.71 5.26 -3.73
N SER A 60 -14.76 5.47 -2.84
CA SER A 60 -13.62 6.38 -3.02
C SER A 60 -12.64 5.94 -4.11
N GLY A 61 -12.56 4.63 -4.36
CA GLY A 61 -11.57 3.98 -5.23
C GLY A 61 -10.12 4.06 -4.73
N ILE A 62 -9.88 4.55 -3.51
CA ILE A 62 -8.52 4.70 -2.95
C ILE A 62 -7.93 3.34 -2.60
N GLY A 63 -8.71 2.44 -2.01
CA GLY A 63 -8.30 1.08 -1.64
C GLY A 63 -7.84 0.25 -2.84
N VAL A 64 -8.52 0.36 -3.99
CA VAL A 64 -8.07 -0.28 -5.25
C VAL A 64 -6.70 0.25 -5.68
N GLU A 65 -6.51 1.57 -5.66
CA GLU A 65 -5.23 2.18 -6.07
C GLU A 65 -4.12 1.92 -5.04
N HIS A 66 -4.45 1.88 -3.74
CA HIS A 66 -3.57 1.50 -2.64
C HIS A 66 -3.08 0.06 -2.82
N ALA A 67 -4.00 -0.90 -2.87
CA ALA A 67 -3.68 -2.32 -3.01
C ALA A 67 -2.84 -2.60 -4.27
N LYS A 68 -3.17 -1.95 -5.39
CA LYS A 68 -2.38 -2.04 -6.62
C LYS A 68 -0.95 -1.53 -6.44
N ARG A 69 -0.75 -0.38 -5.79
CA ARG A 69 0.59 0.19 -5.57
C ARG A 69 1.40 -0.68 -4.61
N VAL A 70 0.77 -1.18 -3.55
CA VAL A 70 1.42 -2.12 -2.62
C VAL A 70 1.82 -3.39 -3.35
N ALA A 71 0.96 -3.95 -4.20
CA ALA A 71 1.29 -5.12 -5.03
C ALA A 71 2.54 -4.91 -5.89
N ILE A 72 2.55 -3.84 -6.70
CA ILE A 72 3.66 -3.54 -7.62
C ILE A 72 4.96 -3.28 -6.85
N ASP A 73 4.90 -2.49 -5.77
CA ASP A 73 6.09 -2.15 -5.00
C ASP A 73 6.62 -3.38 -4.22
N ALA A 74 5.75 -4.25 -3.71
CA ALA A 74 6.15 -5.50 -3.06
C ALA A 74 6.88 -6.44 -4.03
N ALA A 75 6.41 -6.53 -5.29
CA ALA A 75 7.09 -7.30 -6.32
C ALA A 75 8.42 -6.66 -6.75
N ALA A 76 8.47 -5.34 -6.91
CA ALA A 76 9.71 -4.64 -7.21
C ALA A 76 10.75 -4.82 -6.10
N LEU A 77 10.33 -4.71 -4.83
CA LEU A 77 11.18 -5.03 -3.67
C LEU A 77 11.64 -6.48 -3.71
N THR A 78 10.76 -7.44 -4.01
CA THR A 78 11.13 -8.87 -4.14
C THR A 78 12.23 -9.10 -5.19
N LEU A 79 12.15 -8.40 -6.33
CA LEU A 79 13.12 -8.51 -7.40
C LEU A 79 14.46 -7.86 -7.02
N ALA A 80 14.42 -6.70 -6.37
CA ALA A 80 15.59 -5.92 -5.96
C ALA A 80 16.28 -6.44 -4.69
N GLU A 81 15.59 -7.23 -3.87
CA GLU A 81 16.11 -7.70 -2.58
C GLU A 81 17.30 -8.66 -2.78
N PRO A 82 18.43 -8.46 -2.08
CA PRO A 82 19.51 -9.44 -2.05
C PRO A 82 19.04 -10.69 -1.29
N THR A 83 18.91 -11.81 -2.00
CA THR A 83 18.41 -13.08 -1.46
C THR A 83 19.23 -14.24 -1.98
N GLY A 84 19.17 -15.39 -1.28
CA GLY A 84 19.78 -16.64 -1.72
C GLY A 84 18.99 -17.38 -2.80
N LEU A 85 17.81 -16.87 -3.17
CA LEU A 85 16.90 -17.52 -4.12
C LEU A 85 17.41 -17.45 -5.56
N GLU A 86 17.19 -18.54 -6.28
CA GLU A 86 17.47 -18.62 -7.71
C GLU A 86 16.62 -17.60 -8.50
N PRO A 87 17.08 -17.10 -9.65
CA PRO A 87 16.36 -16.05 -10.39
C PRO A 87 14.92 -16.43 -10.78
N GLU A 88 14.66 -17.71 -11.06
CA GLU A 88 13.30 -18.18 -11.37
C GLU A 88 12.39 -18.22 -10.15
N GLU A 89 12.91 -18.67 -9.01
CA GLU A 89 12.18 -18.67 -7.74
C GLU A 89 11.84 -17.24 -7.32
N ARG A 90 12.77 -16.30 -7.50
CA ARG A 90 12.55 -14.87 -7.20
C ARG A 90 11.47 -14.26 -8.09
N ARG A 91 11.47 -14.56 -9.40
CA ARG A 91 10.41 -14.12 -10.32
C ARG A 91 9.06 -14.71 -9.94
N ARG A 92 9.02 -15.99 -9.54
CA ARG A 92 7.81 -16.63 -9.04
C ARG A 92 7.33 -15.95 -7.75
N LEU A 93 8.25 -15.65 -6.83
CA LEU A 93 7.93 -14.97 -5.58
C LEU A 93 7.41 -13.55 -5.81
N ALA A 94 7.91 -12.83 -6.82
CA ALA A 94 7.39 -11.52 -7.19
C ALA A 94 5.91 -11.59 -7.59
N VAL A 95 5.49 -12.62 -8.35
CA VAL A 95 4.06 -12.84 -8.66
C VAL A 95 3.26 -13.08 -7.37
N LEU A 96 3.79 -13.87 -6.43
CA LEU A 96 3.12 -14.09 -5.14
C LEU A 96 3.06 -12.81 -4.30
N ALA A 97 4.05 -11.93 -4.38
CA ALA A 97 4.09 -10.63 -3.73
C ALA A 97 3.01 -9.70 -4.27
N GLU A 98 2.79 -9.67 -5.59
CA GLU A 98 1.66 -8.90 -6.15
C GLU A 98 0.31 -9.47 -5.71
N MET A 99 0.19 -10.80 -5.63
CA MET A 99 -1.03 -11.44 -5.13
C MET A 99 -1.31 -11.10 -3.67
N ALA A 100 -0.28 -11.12 -2.81
CA ALA A 100 -0.41 -10.76 -1.41
C ALA A 100 -0.68 -9.27 -1.22
N GLY A 101 0.06 -8.39 -1.91
CA GLY A 101 -0.14 -6.95 -1.87
C GLY A 101 -1.51 -6.52 -2.39
N LEU A 102 -2.09 -7.23 -3.36
CA LEU A 102 -3.44 -6.93 -3.84
C LEU A 102 -4.54 -7.32 -2.81
N LEU A 103 -4.26 -8.29 -1.93
CA LEU A 103 -5.23 -8.83 -0.98
C LEU A 103 -5.02 -8.36 0.46
N HIS A 104 -3.91 -7.68 0.78
CA HIS A 104 -3.50 -7.43 2.18
C HIS A 104 -4.56 -6.70 3.02
N ASP A 105 -5.28 -5.77 2.40
CA ASP A 105 -6.33 -4.97 3.04
C ASP A 105 -7.74 -5.32 2.52
N ALA A 106 -7.94 -6.50 1.93
CA ALA A 106 -9.24 -6.91 1.39
C ALA A 106 -10.38 -6.96 2.44
N MET A 107 -10.05 -6.98 3.73
CA MET A 107 -11.03 -6.94 4.83
C MET A 107 -10.89 -5.68 5.69
N ARG A 108 -10.34 -4.57 5.15
CA ARG A 108 -9.93 -3.37 5.89
C ARG A 108 -10.93 -2.84 6.91
N PHE A 109 -12.23 -2.93 6.62
CA PHE A 109 -13.30 -2.39 7.47
C PHE A 109 -13.80 -3.36 8.56
N GLU A 110 -13.25 -4.57 8.63
CA GLU A 110 -13.56 -5.53 9.68
C GLU A 110 -12.61 -5.38 10.88
N ASP A 111 -13.09 -5.70 12.07
CA ASP A 111 -12.22 -5.91 13.22
C ASP A 111 -11.29 -7.11 12.94
N ASP A 112 -9.99 -6.98 13.24
CA ASP A 112 -8.97 -7.99 12.93
C ASP A 112 -8.84 -8.28 11.41
N HIS A 113 -8.86 -7.21 10.61
CA HIS A 113 -8.84 -7.26 9.14
C HIS A 113 -7.69 -8.10 8.59
N ALA A 114 -6.51 -8.06 9.20
CA ALA A 114 -5.35 -8.82 8.74
C ALA A 114 -5.58 -10.35 8.85
N ALA A 115 -6.14 -10.83 9.96
CA ALA A 115 -6.44 -12.25 10.14
C ALA A 115 -7.59 -12.70 9.22
N LEU A 116 -8.65 -11.91 9.13
CA LEU A 116 -9.78 -12.20 8.23
C LEU A 116 -9.36 -12.16 6.75
N GLY A 117 -8.45 -11.25 6.39
CA GLY A 117 -7.83 -11.15 5.08
C GLY A 117 -7.01 -12.39 4.74
N ALA A 118 -6.25 -12.93 5.69
CA ALA A 118 -5.51 -14.18 5.52
C ALA A 118 -6.45 -15.36 5.24
N ASP A 119 -7.55 -15.49 6.00
CA ASP A 119 -8.59 -16.51 5.78
C ASP A 119 -9.30 -16.33 4.43
N LEU A 120 -9.49 -15.09 3.99
CA LEU A 120 -10.02 -14.78 2.67
C LEU A 120 -9.06 -15.25 1.57
N CYS A 121 -7.75 -15.00 1.71
CA CYS A 121 -6.73 -15.44 0.76
C CYS A 121 -6.80 -16.97 0.53
N LEU A 122 -6.90 -17.75 1.61
CA LEU A 122 -7.01 -19.21 1.51
C LEU A 122 -8.23 -19.67 0.72
N ARG A 123 -9.33 -18.92 0.78
CA ARG A 123 -10.59 -19.19 0.07
C ARG A 123 -10.51 -18.78 -1.40
N ILE A 124 -10.14 -17.53 -1.69
CA ILE A 124 -10.04 -16.98 -3.05
C ILE A 124 -9.02 -17.79 -3.88
N LEU A 125 -7.88 -18.11 -3.29
CA LEU A 125 -6.76 -18.74 -4.00
C LEU A 125 -6.90 -20.27 -4.14
N ARG A 126 -8.01 -20.87 -3.65
CA ARG A 126 -8.21 -22.33 -3.68
C ARG A 126 -8.16 -22.91 -5.10
N GLY A 127 -8.64 -22.15 -6.09
CA GLY A 127 -8.69 -22.55 -7.50
C GLY A 127 -7.56 -22.00 -8.37
N TYR A 128 -6.49 -21.48 -7.76
CA TYR A 128 -5.32 -20.96 -8.48
C TYR A 128 -4.27 -22.05 -8.67
N PRO A 129 -3.51 -22.05 -9.79
CA PRO A 129 -2.39 -22.95 -10.03
C PRO A 129 -1.14 -22.49 -9.25
N ILE A 130 -1.29 -22.40 -7.93
CA ILE A 130 -0.23 -22.17 -6.95
C ILE A 130 -0.25 -23.33 -5.97
N SER A 131 0.91 -23.66 -5.40
CA SER A 131 1.00 -24.75 -4.43
C SER A 131 0.26 -24.39 -3.13
N SER A 132 -0.05 -25.41 -2.32
CA SER A 132 -0.63 -25.19 -0.99
C SER A 132 0.31 -24.38 -0.10
N GLU A 133 1.63 -24.56 -0.25
CA GLU A 133 2.66 -23.80 0.48
C GLU A 133 2.68 -22.32 0.05
N GLU A 134 2.71 -22.05 -1.26
CA GLU A 134 2.67 -20.68 -1.80
C GLU A 134 1.42 -19.92 -1.31
N ARG A 135 0.28 -20.63 -1.21
CA ARG A 135 -0.95 -20.05 -0.68
C ARG A 135 -0.84 -19.70 0.80
N LEU A 136 -0.16 -20.54 1.59
CA LEU A 136 0.11 -20.25 3.00
C LEU A 136 1.07 -19.07 3.14
N TYR A 137 2.06 -18.93 2.25
CA TYR A 137 2.96 -17.77 2.27
C TYR A 137 2.18 -16.47 2.02
N ILE A 138 1.28 -16.45 1.03
CA ILE A 138 0.42 -15.28 0.76
C ILE A 138 -0.44 -14.97 1.98
N ALA A 139 -1.15 -15.97 2.54
CA ALA A 139 -2.00 -15.76 3.70
C ALA A 139 -1.20 -15.25 4.92
N GLN A 140 0.00 -15.77 5.14
CA GLN A 140 0.89 -15.31 6.21
C GLN A 140 1.35 -13.87 5.98
N ALA A 141 1.74 -13.50 4.75
CA ALA A 141 2.13 -12.14 4.42
C ALA A 141 0.99 -11.15 4.69
N VAL A 142 -0.24 -11.53 4.34
CA VAL A 142 -1.45 -10.75 4.66
C VAL A 142 -1.70 -10.69 6.16
N ALA A 143 -1.58 -11.78 6.92
CA ALA A 143 -1.77 -11.73 8.37
C ALA A 143 -0.75 -10.81 9.09
N LEU A 144 0.46 -10.68 8.55
CA LEU A 144 1.59 -10.05 9.21
C LEU A 144 1.95 -8.65 8.67
N HIS A 145 1.16 -8.11 7.74
CA HIS A 145 1.50 -6.86 7.03
C HIS A 145 1.54 -5.64 7.97
N GLU A 146 0.71 -5.58 9.02
CA GLU A 146 0.74 -4.50 10.02
C GLU A 146 1.51 -4.85 11.30
N THR A 147 1.84 -6.12 11.55
CA THR A 147 2.41 -6.59 12.82
C THR A 147 3.79 -5.97 13.11
N ALA A 148 4.04 -5.52 14.34
CA ALA A 148 5.35 -5.03 14.76
C ALA A 148 6.36 -6.18 14.96
N LEU A 149 7.66 -5.89 14.80
CA LEU A 149 8.73 -6.84 15.13
C LEU A 149 8.80 -7.12 16.64
N PRO A 150 9.37 -8.28 17.06
CA PRO A 150 9.95 -9.34 16.24
C PRO A 150 8.91 -10.35 15.75
N LEU A 151 8.97 -10.67 14.45
CA LEU A 151 8.42 -11.91 13.93
C LEU A 151 9.49 -12.99 14.13
N ALA A 152 9.10 -14.18 14.57
CA ALA A 152 10.03 -15.31 14.61
C ALA A 152 10.52 -15.62 13.19
N GLU A 153 11.82 -15.84 13.00
CA GLU A 153 12.45 -16.26 11.72
C GLU A 153 12.06 -17.71 11.31
N GLU A 154 10.93 -18.20 11.82
CA GLU A 154 10.46 -19.55 11.61
C GLU A 154 9.76 -19.64 10.25
N GLY A 155 10.39 -20.32 9.30
CA GLY A 155 9.81 -20.62 8.01
C GLY A 155 10.84 -20.63 6.88
N PRO A 156 10.45 -21.06 5.68
CA PRO A 156 11.33 -21.03 4.51
C PRO A 156 11.59 -19.58 4.06
N GLU A 157 12.79 -19.32 3.54
CA GLU A 157 13.24 -17.99 3.11
C GLU A 157 12.22 -17.24 2.21
N PRO A 158 11.56 -17.87 1.21
CA PRO A 158 10.54 -17.20 0.40
C PRO A 158 9.35 -16.64 1.21
N ALA A 159 8.89 -17.35 2.25
CA ALA A 159 7.77 -16.90 3.07
C ALA A 159 8.15 -15.66 3.88
N GLN A 160 9.37 -15.63 4.41
CA GLN A 160 9.90 -14.50 5.17
C GLN A 160 10.05 -13.26 4.30
N ILE A 161 10.64 -13.41 3.11
CA ILE A 161 10.77 -12.32 2.13
C ILE A 161 9.38 -11.80 1.77
N LEU A 162 8.43 -12.67 1.45
CA LEU A 162 7.08 -12.28 1.06
C LEU A 162 6.36 -11.45 2.14
N ALA A 163 6.43 -11.88 3.40
CA ALA A 163 5.85 -11.13 4.51
C ALA A 163 6.57 -9.80 4.78
N ALA A 164 7.87 -9.74 4.52
CA ALA A 164 8.67 -8.53 4.71
C ALA A 164 8.43 -7.49 3.60
N VAL A 165 8.39 -7.89 2.33
CA VAL A 165 8.18 -6.98 1.19
C VAL A 165 6.78 -6.38 1.18
N VAL A 166 5.74 -7.15 1.55
CA VAL A 166 4.35 -6.63 1.63
C VAL A 166 4.24 -5.60 2.76
N HIS A 167 4.84 -5.89 3.91
CA HIS A 167 4.91 -4.98 5.05
C HIS A 167 5.61 -3.65 4.71
N ASP A 168 6.73 -3.72 3.99
CA ASP A 168 7.52 -2.55 3.60
C ASP A 168 6.81 -1.73 2.51
N ALA A 169 6.26 -2.40 1.49
CA ALA A 169 5.54 -1.75 0.39
C ALA A 169 4.27 -1.01 0.85
N ASP A 170 3.55 -1.58 1.81
CA ASP A 170 2.41 -0.93 2.47
C ASP A 170 2.84 0.36 3.20
N ARG A 171 3.94 0.30 3.95
CA ARG A 171 4.50 1.49 4.64
C ARG A 171 5.00 2.56 3.69
N PHE A 172 5.45 2.21 2.48
CA PHE A 172 5.83 3.21 1.48
C PHE A 172 4.67 4.14 1.12
N ARG A 173 3.40 3.73 1.36
CA ARG A 173 2.21 4.57 1.11
C ARG A 173 2.14 5.79 2.03
N PHE A 174 2.80 5.77 3.19
CA PHE A 174 2.97 6.96 4.04
C PHE A 174 4.03 7.95 3.55
N GLY A 175 4.72 7.61 2.46
CA GLY A 175 5.66 8.51 1.81
C GLY A 175 4.92 9.51 0.91
N PRO A 176 5.24 9.57 -0.39
CA PRO A 176 4.63 10.57 -1.26
C PRO A 176 3.08 10.49 -1.33
N ASP A 177 2.49 9.33 -1.05
CA ASP A 177 1.04 9.14 -1.03
C ASP A 177 0.38 9.46 0.32
N ILE A 178 1.07 10.16 1.22
CA ILE A 178 0.61 10.38 2.61
C ILE A 178 -0.80 10.92 2.72
N LEU A 179 -1.26 11.82 1.85
CA LEU A 179 -2.63 12.34 1.93
C LEU A 179 -3.67 11.26 1.63
N PRO A 180 -3.73 10.65 0.43
CA PRO A 180 -4.72 9.61 0.16
C PRO A 180 -4.62 8.44 1.16
N THR A 181 -3.42 8.04 1.57
CA THR A 181 -3.22 7.00 2.59
C THR A 181 -3.83 7.40 3.93
N THR A 182 -3.54 8.60 4.42
CA THR A 182 -4.11 9.10 5.69
C THR A 182 -5.63 9.22 5.62
N LEU A 183 -6.15 9.70 4.50
CA LEU A 183 -7.59 9.84 4.30
C LEU A 183 -8.30 8.49 4.26
N TRP A 184 -7.68 7.45 3.71
CA TRP A 184 -8.29 6.13 3.61
C TRP A 184 -8.12 5.32 4.90
N GLU A 185 -6.94 5.40 5.53
CA GLU A 185 -6.67 4.62 6.74
C GLU A 185 -7.27 5.21 8.01
N LEU A 186 -7.34 6.54 8.12
CA LEU A 186 -7.65 7.22 9.38
C LEU A 186 -8.95 8.03 9.33
N CYS A 187 -9.56 8.15 8.16
CA CYS A 187 -10.81 8.88 7.95
C CYS A 187 -11.75 8.04 7.09
N ASP A 188 -13.05 8.16 7.29
CA ASP A 188 -13.99 7.73 6.26
C ASP A 188 -13.99 8.80 5.17
N CYS A 189 -13.22 8.60 4.10
CA CYS A 189 -13.08 9.63 3.07
C CYS A 189 -14.29 9.75 2.12
N ASP A 190 -15.26 8.83 2.24
CA ASP A 190 -16.49 8.82 1.47
C ASP A 190 -17.62 9.55 2.20
N GLU A 191 -17.63 9.46 3.53
CA GLU A 191 -18.66 10.09 4.38
C GLU A 191 -18.15 11.29 5.19
N GLY A 192 -16.83 11.43 5.35
CA GLY A 192 -16.19 12.46 6.18
C GLY A 192 -16.29 13.87 5.61
N THR A 193 -16.42 14.82 6.53
CA THR A 193 -16.41 16.27 6.27
C THR A 193 -14.99 16.81 6.09
N LEU A 194 -14.85 17.98 5.46
CA LEU A 194 -13.54 18.63 5.32
C LEU A 194 -12.94 19.00 6.70
N GLU A 195 -13.79 19.32 7.66
CA GLU A 195 -13.44 19.62 9.05
C GLU A 195 -12.87 18.39 9.76
N GLU A 196 -13.46 17.21 9.54
CA GLU A 196 -12.92 15.95 10.05
C GLU A 196 -11.58 15.60 9.41
N ILE A 197 -11.46 15.77 8.10
CA ILE A 197 -10.19 15.62 7.38
C ILE A 197 -9.11 16.54 7.98
N ALA A 198 -9.42 17.81 8.22
CA ALA A 198 -8.48 18.77 8.79
C ALA A 198 -8.00 18.37 10.19
N ARG A 199 -8.91 17.82 11.00
CA ARG A 199 -8.61 17.32 12.35
C ARG A 199 -7.74 16.06 12.32
N ILE A 200 -8.01 15.15 11.39
CA ILE A 200 -7.37 13.81 11.32
C ILE A 200 -6.03 13.86 10.59
N PHE A 201 -5.90 14.66 9.53
CA PHE A 201 -4.72 14.65 8.66
C PHE A 201 -3.37 14.77 9.40
N PRO A 202 -3.23 15.56 10.48
CA PRO A 202 -2.00 15.60 11.27
C PRO A 202 -1.53 14.26 11.86
N GLU A 203 -2.41 13.26 11.98
CA GLU A 203 -2.04 11.91 12.41
C GLU A 203 -1.23 11.15 11.35
N GLY A 204 -1.41 11.45 10.06
CA GLY A 204 -0.67 10.82 8.96
C GLY A 204 0.84 10.99 9.09
N PRO A 205 1.37 12.22 9.18
CA PRO A 205 2.78 12.48 9.41
C PRO A 205 3.31 11.91 10.73
N ARG A 206 2.48 11.86 11.79
CA ARG A 206 2.85 11.22 13.06
C ARG A 206 3.03 9.71 12.90
N ARG A 207 2.09 9.07 12.19
CA ARG A 207 2.18 7.64 11.85
C ARG A 207 3.40 7.37 10.98
N ALA A 208 3.64 8.17 9.94
CA ALA A 208 4.85 8.08 9.12
C ALA A 208 6.13 8.16 9.97
N GLU A 209 6.23 9.09 10.92
CA GLU A 209 7.40 9.17 11.82
C GLU A 209 7.59 7.89 12.65
N SER A 210 6.49 7.33 13.18
CA SER A 210 6.54 6.10 13.99
C SER A 210 6.97 4.85 13.20
N LEU A 211 6.77 4.85 11.88
CA LEU A 211 7.07 3.71 11.02
C LEU A 211 8.54 3.68 10.58
N ARG A 212 9.33 4.74 10.83
CA ARG A 212 10.69 4.91 10.27
C ARG A 212 11.64 3.74 10.54
N GLU A 213 11.52 3.09 11.69
CA GLU A 213 12.39 1.98 12.10
C GLU A 213 11.75 0.60 11.89
N SER A 214 10.58 0.53 11.26
CA SER A 214 9.81 -0.72 11.13
C SER A 214 10.13 -1.55 9.88
N PHE A 215 10.93 -1.03 8.95
CA PHE A 215 11.22 -1.70 7.68
C PHE A 215 12.02 -3.01 7.85
N ARG A 216 11.60 -4.06 7.14
CA ARG A 216 12.03 -5.44 7.36
C ARG A 216 13.06 -5.92 6.34
N THR A 217 12.99 -5.49 5.09
CA THR A 217 13.97 -5.89 4.07
C THR A 217 15.14 -4.91 4.00
N GLU A 218 16.25 -5.32 3.36
CA GLU A 218 17.37 -4.43 3.09
C GLU A 218 16.94 -3.25 2.21
N GLN A 219 16.18 -3.51 1.14
CA GLN A 219 15.67 -2.46 0.27
C GLN A 219 14.61 -1.59 0.97
N GLY A 220 13.75 -2.18 1.80
CA GLY A 220 12.82 -1.44 2.65
C GLY A 220 13.53 -0.49 3.61
N ARG A 221 14.59 -0.95 4.28
CA ARG A 221 15.41 -0.10 5.17
C ARG A 221 16.16 0.99 4.41
N ARG A 222 16.61 0.70 3.18
CA ARG A 222 17.30 1.67 2.33
C ARG A 222 16.38 2.79 1.85
N TYR A 223 15.19 2.45 1.36
CA TYR A 223 14.30 3.40 0.67
C TYR A 223 13.14 3.91 1.51
N GLY A 224 12.70 3.14 2.50
CA GLY A 224 11.57 3.47 3.34
C GLY A 224 11.73 4.77 4.14
N PRO A 225 12.79 4.95 4.95
CA PRO A 225 12.97 6.17 5.75
C PRO A 225 13.03 7.46 4.89
N PRO A 226 13.76 7.50 3.74
CA PRO A 226 13.69 8.63 2.83
C PRO A 226 12.27 8.88 2.27
N LEU A 227 11.54 7.84 1.84
CA LEU A 227 10.17 7.98 1.35
C LEU A 227 9.24 8.59 2.39
N LEU A 228 9.29 8.11 3.65
CA LEU A 228 8.50 8.67 4.74
C LEU A 228 8.86 10.14 5.00
N THR A 229 10.15 10.47 4.91
CA THR A 229 10.63 11.86 5.05
C THR A 229 10.06 12.76 3.95
N GLU A 230 10.00 12.28 2.70
CA GLU A 230 9.35 12.99 1.60
C GLU A 230 7.86 13.23 1.90
N GLY A 231 7.14 12.20 2.34
CA GLY A 231 5.73 12.32 2.73
C GLY A 231 5.49 13.36 3.83
N ILE A 232 6.27 13.29 4.91
CA ILE A 232 6.20 14.25 6.03
C ILE A 232 6.50 15.67 5.53
N ALA A 233 7.47 15.85 4.64
CA ALA A 233 7.81 17.16 4.08
C ALA A 233 6.67 17.77 3.23
N MET A 234 5.79 16.94 2.66
CA MET A 234 4.61 17.41 1.92
C MET A 234 3.45 17.84 2.83
N ALA A 235 3.43 17.39 4.10
CA ALA A 235 2.31 17.63 5.00
C ALA A 235 1.96 19.12 5.21
N PRO A 236 2.91 20.05 5.37
CA PRO A 236 2.58 21.47 5.50
C PRO A 236 1.86 22.06 4.28
N GLU A 237 2.15 21.57 3.07
CA GLU A 237 1.44 21.99 1.87
C GLU A 237 0.00 21.47 1.86
N TYR A 238 -0.21 20.22 2.25
CA TYR A 238 -1.55 19.66 2.38
C TYR A 238 -2.39 20.36 3.46
N VAL A 239 -1.78 20.70 4.61
CA VAL A 239 -2.46 21.48 5.66
C VAL A 239 -2.90 22.84 5.11
N ARG A 240 -2.02 23.58 4.42
CA ARG A 240 -2.39 24.86 3.78
C ARG A 240 -3.55 24.70 2.79
N LEU A 241 -3.53 23.64 1.96
CA LEU A 241 -4.62 23.35 1.03
C LEU A 241 -5.96 23.13 1.75
N ILE A 242 -5.95 22.38 2.85
CA ILE A 242 -7.15 22.12 3.65
C ILE A 242 -7.67 23.41 4.29
N GLU A 243 -6.79 24.21 4.90
CA GLU A 243 -7.15 25.50 5.51
C GLU A 243 -7.74 26.49 4.49
N GLU A 244 -7.15 26.59 3.30
CA GLU A 244 -7.66 27.42 2.20
C GLU A 244 -9.07 27.00 1.75
N LEU A 245 -9.38 25.70 1.79
CA LEU A 245 -10.68 25.17 1.41
C LEU A 245 -11.72 25.32 2.54
N LEU A 246 -11.30 25.22 3.80
CA LEU A 246 -12.15 25.49 4.96
C LEU A 246 -12.57 26.96 5.05
N ALA A 247 -11.71 27.89 4.60
CA ALA A 247 -12.01 29.31 4.56
C ALA A 247 -13.03 29.69 3.47
N GLN A 248 -13.35 28.78 2.54
CA GLN A 248 -14.37 29.00 1.50
C GLN A 248 -15.76 28.73 2.07
N PRO A 249 -16.78 29.52 1.66
CA PRO A 249 -18.15 29.27 2.08
C PRO A 249 -18.58 27.87 1.65
N ASP A 250 -19.23 27.13 2.56
CA ASP A 250 -19.73 25.80 2.28
C ASP A 250 -20.83 25.88 1.19
N PRO A 251 -20.58 25.34 -0.02
CA PRO A 251 -21.54 25.41 -1.12
C PRO A 251 -22.80 24.58 -0.86
N SER A 252 -22.84 23.79 0.22
CA SER A 252 -24.03 23.06 0.70
C SER A 252 -25.05 23.98 1.40
N ASN A 253 -24.63 25.20 1.79
CA ASN A 253 -25.45 26.18 2.50
C ASN A 253 -25.98 27.33 1.60
N THR A 254 -25.93 27.13 0.27
CA THR A 254 -26.50 28.04 -0.75
C THR A 254 -27.45 27.31 -1.67
#